data_AF-A0A2W4EQF5-F1
#
_entry.id   AF-A0A2W4EQF5-F1
#
_cell.length_a   1.000
_cell.length_b   1.000
_cell.length_c   1.000
_cell.angle_alpha   90.00
_cell.angle_beta   90.00
_cell.angle_gamma   90.00
#
_symmetry.space_group_name_H-M   'P 1'
#
loop_
_entity.id
_entity.type
_entity.pdbx_description
1 polymer ?
#
loop_
_entity_poly.entity_id
_entity_poly.type
_entity_poly.pdbx_seq_one_letter_code
_entity_poly.pdbx_strand_id
1 'polypeptide(L)'
;MSKNLDDHIAELGLVKTSDPENEKPVYRREGFDGISTFEELDSKLGEELRVCRQDKDLSRAGIATLVGLSEQVYGRYERSSSKMQVSRLIHLSEILDVSPLAMLFATAPHLWGKDEKEAETRFRMMKLIEELPAETMASIVTLLEAVSVLQNGPESEGHRTTTKRSLNFADD
;
A
#
# COMPACT_ATOMS: atom_id res chain seq x y z
N MET A 1 9.21 0.76 26.73
CA MET A 1 8.55 -0.52 27.04
C MET A 1 8.33 -1.24 25.72
N SER A 2 8.70 -2.51 25.60
CA SER A 2 8.26 -3.33 24.46
C SER A 2 6.73 -3.47 24.59
N LYS A 3 5.95 -3.10 23.58
CA LYS A 3 4.53 -3.49 23.53
C LYS A 3 4.47 -5.02 23.57
N ASN A 4 3.54 -5.57 24.35
CA ASN A 4 3.29 -7.01 24.33
C ASN A 4 2.67 -7.38 22.97
N LEU A 5 2.96 -8.59 22.48
CA LEU A 5 2.42 -9.11 21.22
C LEU A 5 0.88 -9.04 21.18
N ASP A 6 0.24 -9.37 22.30
CA ASP A 6 -1.23 -9.37 22.42
C ASP A 6 -1.81 -7.95 22.29
N ASP A 7 -1.14 -6.95 22.89
CA ASP A 7 -1.55 -5.55 22.76
C ASP A 7 -1.46 -5.09 21.30
N HIS A 8 -0.42 -5.52 20.57
CA HIS A 8 -0.23 -5.18 19.16
C HIS A 8 -1.28 -5.82 18.25
N ILE A 9 -1.62 -7.08 18.50
CA ILE A 9 -2.69 -7.80 17.79
C ILE A 9 -4.02 -7.08 18.00
N ALA A 10 -4.36 -6.73 19.25
CA ALA A 10 -5.60 -6.05 19.58
C ALA A 10 -5.68 -4.64 19.00
N GLU A 11 -4.61 -3.84 19.10
CA GLU A 11 -4.54 -2.47 18.59
C GLU A 11 -4.75 -2.40 17.08
N LEU A 12 -4.18 -3.36 16.33
CA LEU A 12 -4.31 -3.40 14.87
C LEU A 12 -5.56 -4.14 14.37
N GLY A 13 -6.35 -4.72 15.28
CA GLY A 13 -7.54 -5.52 14.97
C GLY A 13 -7.21 -6.78 14.16
N LEU A 14 -6.09 -7.44 14.47
CA LEU A 14 -5.66 -8.62 13.72
C LEU A 14 -6.40 -9.87 14.20
N VAL A 15 -6.91 -10.63 13.25
CA VAL A 15 -7.57 -11.91 13.47
C VAL A 15 -6.60 -13.03 13.11
N LYS A 16 -6.50 -14.02 14.01
CA LYS A 16 -5.74 -15.24 13.75
C LYS A 16 -6.47 -16.09 12.72
N THR A 17 -5.81 -16.38 11.61
CA THR A 17 -6.34 -17.19 10.51
C THR A 17 -5.32 -18.23 10.06
N SER A 18 -5.77 -19.21 9.27
CA SER A 18 -4.92 -20.16 8.55
C SER A 18 -4.79 -19.74 7.09
N ASP A 19 -3.59 -19.83 6.54
CA ASP A 19 -3.37 -19.69 5.11
C ASP A 19 -2.92 -21.05 4.54
N PRO A 20 -3.49 -21.53 3.43
CA PRO A 20 -3.13 -22.85 2.87
C PRO A 20 -1.64 -23.00 2.56
N GLU A 21 -0.93 -21.91 2.27
CA GLU A 21 0.49 -21.93 1.96
C GLU A 21 1.39 -21.87 3.20
N ASN A 22 0.82 -21.70 4.40
CA ASN A 22 1.59 -21.53 5.64
C ASN A 22 1.14 -22.51 6.72
N GLU A 23 2.06 -23.37 7.16
CA GLU A 23 1.80 -24.35 8.23
C GLU A 23 1.45 -23.67 9.57
N LYS A 24 2.00 -22.48 9.80
CA LYS A 24 1.74 -21.68 11.01
C LYS A 24 0.55 -20.74 10.78
N PRO A 25 -0.24 -20.46 11.83
CA PRO A 25 -1.28 -19.44 11.72
C PRO A 25 -0.66 -18.08 11.42
N VAL A 26 -1.41 -17.27 10.66
CA VAL A 26 -1.08 -15.88 10.35
C VAL A 26 -2.10 -14.95 11.00
N TYR A 27 -1.72 -13.71 11.26
CA TYR A 27 -2.60 -12.68 11.82
C TYR A 27 -2.86 -11.62 10.76
N ARG A 28 -4.12 -11.39 10.43
CA ARG A 28 -4.53 -10.53 9.31
C ARG A 28 -5.64 -9.59 9.75
N ARG A 29 -5.66 -8.39 9.18
CA ARG A 29 -6.83 -7.50 9.28
C ARG A 29 -7.88 -7.95 8.27
N GLU A 30 -9.14 -7.82 8.63
CA GLU A 30 -10.26 -8.02 7.70
C GLU A 30 -10.26 -6.92 6.62
N GLY A 31 -10.43 -7.33 5.37
CA GLY A 31 -10.80 -6.43 4.29
C GLY A 31 -12.31 -6.21 4.23
N PHE A 32 -12.77 -5.47 3.23
CA PHE A 32 -14.19 -5.20 3.04
C PHE A 32 -15.00 -6.48 2.77
N ASP A 33 -14.39 -7.45 2.08
CA ASP A 33 -14.97 -8.78 1.80
C ASP A 33 -14.47 -9.86 2.76
N GLY A 34 -13.95 -9.48 3.94
CA GLY A 34 -13.35 -10.40 4.90
C GLY A 34 -11.84 -10.61 4.69
N ILE A 35 -11.29 -11.69 5.26
CA ILE A 35 -9.85 -11.96 5.26
C ILE A 35 -9.44 -12.66 3.96
N SER A 36 -8.68 -11.97 3.12
CA SER A 36 -8.12 -12.60 1.90
C SER A 36 -6.89 -13.47 2.19
N THR A 37 -6.83 -14.66 1.60
CA THR A 37 -5.64 -15.52 1.59
C THR A 37 -4.51 -14.88 0.75
N PHE A 38 -3.28 -15.38 0.88
CA PHE A 38 -2.18 -14.93 0.01
C PHE A 38 -2.44 -15.24 -1.46
N GLU A 39 -3.04 -16.39 -1.77
CA GLU A 39 -3.42 -16.77 -3.13
C GLU A 39 -4.47 -15.80 -3.73
N GLU A 40 -5.47 -15.40 -2.94
CA GLU A 40 -6.49 -14.43 -3.39
C GLU A 40 -5.89 -13.04 -3.63
N LEU A 41 -4.93 -12.60 -2.80
CA LEU A 41 -4.22 -11.35 -3.01
C LEU A 41 -3.37 -11.40 -4.28
N ASP A 42 -2.62 -12.49 -4.48
CA ASP A 42 -1.82 -12.69 -5.69
C ASP A 42 -2.73 -12.77 -6.92
N SER A 43 -3.92 -13.39 -6.82
CA SER A 43 -4.94 -13.45 -7.88
C SER A 43 -5.43 -12.06 -8.29
N LYS A 44 -5.82 -11.22 -7.31
CA LYS A 44 -6.22 -9.83 -7.57
C LYS A 44 -5.09 -9.02 -8.22
N LEU A 45 -3.84 -9.22 -7.78
CA LEU A 45 -2.69 -8.51 -8.35
C LEU A 45 -2.43 -8.94 -9.81
N GLY A 46 -2.56 -10.24 -10.09
CA GLY A 46 -2.41 -10.80 -11.42
C GLY A 46 -3.47 -10.29 -12.40
N GLU A 47 -4.72 -10.19 -11.96
CA GLU A 47 -5.78 -9.61 -12.78
C GLU A 47 -5.56 -8.10 -13.01
N GLU A 48 -5.15 -7.35 -11.99
CA GLU A 48 -4.82 -5.92 -12.15
C GLU A 48 -3.66 -5.72 -13.15
N LEU A 49 -2.61 -6.56 -13.10
CA LEU A 49 -1.54 -6.54 -14.10
C LEU A 49 -2.06 -6.77 -15.51
N ARG A 50 -3.01 -7.70 -15.66
CA ARG A 50 -3.61 -8.01 -16.94
C ARG A 50 -4.39 -6.82 -17.49
N VAL A 51 -5.21 -6.18 -16.65
CA VAL A 51 -5.96 -4.96 -16.99
C VAL A 51 -4.99 -3.86 -17.42
N CYS A 52 -4.00 -3.53 -16.59
CA CYS A 52 -2.99 -2.52 -16.89
C CYS A 52 -2.25 -2.78 -18.22
N ARG A 53 -1.90 -4.04 -18.49
CA ARG A 53 -1.27 -4.41 -19.77
C ARG A 53 -2.20 -4.21 -20.96
N GLN A 54 -3.47 -4.61 -20.82
CA GLN A 54 -4.48 -4.46 -21.87
C GLN A 54 -4.77 -2.99 -22.16
N ASP A 55 -4.79 -2.12 -21.14
CA ASP A 55 -4.98 -0.68 -21.30
C ASP A 55 -3.82 0.01 -22.05
N LYS A 56 -2.64 -0.61 -22.06
CA LYS A 56 -1.48 -0.18 -22.87
C LYS A 56 -1.41 -0.88 -24.24
N ASP A 57 -2.43 -1.64 -24.63
CA ASP A 57 -2.49 -2.43 -25.87
C ASP A 57 -1.30 -3.39 -26.07
N LEU A 58 -0.68 -3.84 -24.97
CA LEU A 58 0.50 -4.72 -25.03
C LEU A 58 0.08 -6.19 -25.03
N SER A 59 0.71 -7.00 -25.89
CA SER A 59 0.59 -8.47 -25.79
C SER A 59 1.43 -9.01 -24.63
N ARG A 60 1.15 -10.23 -24.19
CA ARG A 60 1.99 -10.92 -23.19
C ARG A 60 3.42 -11.09 -23.66
N ALA A 61 3.63 -11.42 -24.94
CA ALA A 61 4.96 -11.51 -25.55
C ALA A 61 5.67 -10.14 -25.56
N GLY A 62 4.93 -9.07 -25.87
CA GLY A 62 5.44 -7.70 -25.89
C GLY A 62 5.99 -7.29 -24.53
N ILE A 63 5.16 -7.37 -23.49
CA ILE A 63 5.62 -7.01 -22.15
C ILE A 63 6.71 -7.96 -21.63
N ALA A 64 6.61 -9.27 -21.90
CA ALA A 64 7.62 -10.23 -21.48
C ALA A 64 9.00 -9.86 -22.04
N THR A 65 9.05 -9.38 -23.29
CA THR A 65 10.27 -8.85 -23.91
C THR A 65 10.81 -7.66 -23.13
N LEU A 66 9.95 -6.68 -22.79
CA LEU A 66 10.34 -5.47 -22.06
C LEU A 66 10.88 -5.78 -20.65
N VAL A 67 10.34 -6.81 -20.01
CA VAL A 67 10.75 -7.18 -18.65
C VAL A 67 11.82 -8.29 -18.59
N GLY A 68 12.33 -8.73 -19.75
CA GLY A 68 13.39 -9.74 -19.84
C GLY A 68 12.95 -11.15 -19.44
N LEU A 69 11.72 -11.54 -19.81
CA LEU A 69 11.11 -12.84 -19.50
C LEU A 69 10.62 -13.54 -20.76
N SER A 70 10.35 -14.84 -20.65
CA SER A 70 9.52 -15.51 -21.66
C SER A 70 8.05 -15.18 -21.47
N GLU A 71 7.27 -15.23 -22.55
CA GLU A 71 5.82 -15.02 -22.50
C GLU A 71 5.14 -15.96 -21.50
N GLN A 72 5.59 -17.22 -21.44
CA GLN A 72 5.06 -18.20 -20.50
C GLN A 72 5.32 -17.81 -19.04
N VAL A 73 6.50 -17.29 -18.72
CA VAL A 73 6.84 -16.86 -17.36
C VAL A 73 6.03 -15.64 -16.97
N TYR A 74 5.93 -14.63 -17.84
CA TYR A 74 5.08 -13.46 -17.59
C TYR A 74 3.61 -13.87 -17.40
N GLY A 75 3.09 -14.75 -18.24
CA GLY A 75 1.72 -15.26 -18.13
C GLY A 75 1.44 -16.04 -16.85
N ARG A 76 2.45 -16.40 -16.04
CA ARG A 76 2.24 -16.96 -14.70
C ARG A 76 1.89 -15.90 -13.67
N TYR A 77 2.35 -14.66 -13.84
CA TYR A 77 2.01 -13.55 -12.95
C TYR A 77 0.55 -13.16 -13.09
N GLU A 78 0.03 -13.03 -14.31
CA GLU A 78 -1.39 -12.69 -14.51
C GLU A 78 -2.36 -13.79 -14.05
N ARG A 79 -1.90 -15.04 -14.02
CA ARG A 79 -2.69 -16.19 -13.51
C ARG A 79 -2.36 -16.53 -12.07
N SER A 80 -1.45 -15.78 -11.45
CA SER A 80 -1.03 -15.94 -10.05
C SER A 80 -0.50 -17.33 -9.69
N SER A 81 -0.01 -18.04 -10.71
CA SER A 81 0.64 -19.35 -10.59
C SER A 81 2.13 -19.25 -10.22
N SER A 82 2.63 -18.04 -9.99
CA SER A 82 3.99 -17.79 -9.52
C SER A 82 4.03 -16.49 -8.73
N LYS A 83 4.64 -16.54 -7.55
CA LYS A 83 4.83 -15.37 -6.70
C LYS A 83 5.68 -14.32 -7.41
N MET A 84 5.18 -13.10 -7.45
CA MET A 84 5.90 -11.96 -7.99
C MET A 84 6.71 -11.29 -6.88
N GLN A 85 7.99 -11.04 -7.15
CA GLN A 85 8.82 -10.27 -6.22
C GLN A 85 8.46 -8.79 -6.30
N VAL A 86 8.63 -8.05 -5.19
CA VAL A 86 8.40 -6.59 -5.15
C VAL A 86 9.28 -5.85 -6.17
N SER A 87 10.53 -6.29 -6.37
CA SER A 87 11.41 -5.76 -7.42
C SER A 87 10.80 -5.88 -8.82
N ARG A 88 10.07 -6.97 -9.09
CA ARG A 88 9.37 -7.17 -10.36
C ARG A 88 8.14 -6.27 -10.49
N LEU A 89 7.40 -6.06 -9.40
CA LEU A 89 6.27 -5.12 -9.38
C LEU A 89 6.74 -3.69 -9.69
N ILE A 90 7.84 -3.25 -9.09
CA ILE A 90 8.44 -1.93 -9.36
C ILE A 90 8.77 -1.80 -10.85
N HIS A 91 9.51 -2.76 -11.40
CA HIS A 91 9.86 -2.74 -12.83
C HIS A 91 8.62 -2.79 -13.74
N LEU A 92 7.59 -3.57 -13.40
CA LEU A 92 6.35 -3.59 -14.17
C LEU A 92 5.61 -2.24 -14.10
N SER A 93 5.66 -1.56 -12.96
CA SER A 93 5.07 -0.23 -12.79
C SER A 93 5.74 0.80 -13.70
N GLU A 94 7.05 0.71 -13.90
CA GLU A 94 7.81 1.55 -14.84
C GLU A 94 7.40 1.28 -16.30
N ILE A 95 7.30 0.00 -16.69
CA ILE A 95 6.99 -0.39 -18.07
C ILE A 95 5.53 -0.16 -18.45
N LEU A 96 4.63 -0.41 -17.50
CA LEU A 96 3.20 -0.19 -17.68
C LEU A 96 2.79 1.25 -17.40
N ASP A 97 3.69 2.11 -16.91
CA ASP A 97 3.37 3.49 -16.55
C ASP A 97 2.11 3.57 -15.66
N VAL A 98 2.14 2.75 -14.60
CA VAL A 98 1.07 2.61 -13.60
C VAL A 98 1.67 2.79 -12.23
N SER A 99 1.00 3.56 -11.36
CA SER A 99 1.45 3.75 -9.98
C SER A 99 1.42 2.41 -9.22
N PRO A 100 2.51 2.02 -8.54
CA PRO A 100 2.50 0.87 -7.63
C PRO A 100 1.40 0.99 -6.56
N LEU A 101 1.04 2.22 -6.17
CA LEU A 101 -0.06 2.49 -5.25
C LEU A 101 -1.40 2.00 -5.80
N ALA A 102 -1.66 2.22 -7.09
CA ALA A 102 -2.88 1.77 -7.75
C ALA A 102 -3.00 0.25 -7.74
N MET A 103 -1.89 -0.44 -8.03
CA MET A 103 -1.84 -1.90 -7.97
C MET A 103 -2.12 -2.43 -6.56
N LEU A 104 -1.53 -1.83 -5.53
CA LEU A 104 -1.77 -2.22 -4.14
C LEU A 104 -3.21 -1.89 -3.69
N PHE A 105 -3.76 -0.75 -4.13
CA PHE A 105 -5.14 -0.38 -3.82
C PHE A 105 -6.15 -1.37 -4.41
N ALA A 106 -5.96 -1.79 -5.67
CA ALA A 106 -6.82 -2.78 -6.32
C ALA A 106 -6.85 -4.14 -5.57
N THR A 107 -5.78 -4.48 -4.86
CA THR A 107 -5.65 -5.77 -4.14
C THR A 107 -6.10 -5.71 -2.69
N ALA A 108 -5.85 -4.59 -2.00
CA ALA A 108 -6.08 -4.46 -0.57
C ALA A 108 -6.63 -3.06 -0.19
N PRO A 109 -7.81 -2.66 -0.70
CA PRO A 109 -8.30 -1.29 -0.56
C PRO A 109 -8.59 -0.88 0.89
N HIS A 110 -8.89 -1.86 1.75
CA HIS A 110 -9.09 -1.67 3.20
C HIS A 110 -7.88 -1.09 3.95
N LEU A 111 -6.69 -1.08 3.36
CA LEU A 111 -5.54 -0.39 3.95
C LEU A 111 -5.67 1.14 3.88
N TRP A 112 -6.59 1.67 3.07
CA TRP A 112 -6.83 3.09 2.85
C TRP A 112 -8.12 3.61 3.48
N GLY A 113 -8.92 2.78 4.15
CA GLY A 113 -10.19 3.23 4.72
C GLY A 113 -10.83 2.22 5.65
N LYS A 114 -11.66 2.72 6.58
CA LYS A 114 -12.54 1.90 7.41
C LYS A 114 -13.71 1.33 6.61
N ASP A 115 -14.10 2.04 5.56
CA ASP A 115 -15.09 1.64 4.58
C ASP A 115 -14.61 1.97 3.16
N GLU A 116 -15.32 1.42 2.16
CA GLU A 116 -15.00 1.59 0.74
C GLU A 116 -14.93 3.07 0.34
N LYS A 117 -15.91 3.87 0.78
CA LYS A 117 -15.99 5.29 0.42
C LYS A 117 -14.77 6.06 0.92
N GLU A 118 -14.35 5.82 2.16
CA GLU A 118 -13.17 6.44 2.73
C GLU A 118 -11.90 5.99 2.00
N ALA A 119 -11.79 4.70 1.69
CA ALA A 119 -10.66 4.15 0.94
C ALA A 119 -10.54 4.75 -0.46
N GLU A 120 -11.64 4.80 -1.21
CA GLU A 120 -11.71 5.43 -2.52
C GLU A 120 -11.35 6.92 -2.45
N THR A 121 -11.86 7.62 -1.43
CA THR A 121 -11.56 9.04 -1.23
C THR A 121 -10.06 9.26 -0.99
N ARG A 122 -9.46 8.48 -0.08
CA ARG A 122 -8.01 8.58 0.20
C ARG A 122 -7.17 8.23 -1.02
N PHE A 123 -7.51 7.14 -1.72
CA PHE A 123 -6.81 6.74 -2.93
C PHE A 123 -6.92 7.81 -4.03
N ARG A 124 -8.12 8.38 -4.23
CA ARG A 124 -8.32 9.47 -5.18
C ARG A 124 -7.48 10.69 -4.85
N MET A 125 -7.37 11.07 -3.56
CA MET A 125 -6.50 12.16 -3.13
C MET A 125 -5.04 11.88 -3.48
N MET A 126 -4.54 10.67 -3.20
CA MET A 126 -3.16 10.30 -3.51
C MET A 126 -2.89 10.33 -5.02
N LYS A 127 -3.81 9.79 -5.84
CA LYS A 127 -3.69 9.84 -7.30
C LYS A 127 -3.66 11.27 -7.84
N LEU A 128 -4.52 12.15 -7.31
CA LEU A 128 -4.51 13.57 -7.68
C LEU A 128 -3.16 14.21 -7.36
N ILE A 129 -2.53 13.86 -6.23
CA ILE A 129 -1.21 14.38 -5.85
C ILE A 129 -0.13 13.91 -6.83
N GLU A 130 -0.16 12.66 -7.29
CA GLU A 130 0.80 12.13 -8.29
C GLU A 130 0.76 12.89 -9.62
N GLU A 131 -0.40 13.46 -9.98
CA GLU A 131 -0.63 14.17 -11.26
C GLU A 131 -0.39 15.69 -11.16
N LEU A 132 -0.16 16.24 -9.95
CA LEU A 132 -0.05 17.69 -9.75
C LEU A 132 1.32 18.26 -10.15
N PRO A 133 1.37 19.47 -10.75
CA PRO A 133 2.62 20.20 -10.93
C PRO A 133 3.31 20.50 -9.60
N ALA A 134 4.65 20.51 -9.59
CA ALA A 134 5.45 20.71 -8.37
C ALA A 134 5.11 22.01 -7.62
N GLU A 135 4.85 23.10 -8.33
CA GLU A 135 4.47 24.39 -7.75
C GLU A 135 3.10 24.33 -7.04
N THR A 136 2.17 23.53 -7.57
CA THR A 136 0.85 23.32 -6.96
C THR A 136 0.94 22.46 -5.71
N MET A 137 1.84 21.47 -5.68
CA MET A 137 2.02 20.61 -4.50
C MET A 137 2.37 21.41 -3.24
N ALA A 138 3.27 22.39 -3.35
CA ALA A 138 3.62 23.25 -2.21
C ALA A 138 2.41 24.00 -1.65
N SER A 139 1.55 24.52 -2.54
CA SER A 139 0.31 25.21 -2.15
C SER A 139 -0.69 24.27 -1.47
N ILE A 140 -0.80 23.03 -1.95
CA ILE A 140 -1.66 22.01 -1.34
C ILE A 140 -1.16 21.63 0.06
N VAL A 141 0.15 21.49 0.25
CA VAL A 141 0.74 21.24 1.58
C VAL A 141 0.37 22.36 2.55
N THR A 142 0.58 23.63 2.18
CA THR A 142 0.21 24.78 3.01
C THR A 142 -1.29 24.79 3.36
N LEU A 143 -2.15 24.46 2.38
CA LEU A 143 -3.59 24.38 2.62
C LEU A 143 -3.94 23.26 3.61
N LEU A 144 -3.36 22.08 3.46
CA LEU A 144 -3.59 20.95 4.37
C LEU A 144 -3.07 21.23 5.79
N GLU A 145 -1.93 21.90 5.93
CA GLU A 145 -1.40 22.35 7.21
C GLU A 145 -2.35 23.36 7.89
N ALA A 146 -2.86 24.34 7.13
CA ALA A 146 -3.82 25.31 7.65
C ALA A 146 -5.13 24.63 8.11
N VAL A 147 -5.66 23.68 7.32
CA VAL A 147 -6.83 22.88 7.71
C VAL A 147 -6.56 22.09 8.99
N SER A 148 -5.37 21.48 9.11
CA SER A 148 -4.97 20.73 10.32
C SER A 148 -4.95 21.62 11.56
N VAL A 149 -4.42 22.84 11.48
CA VAL A 149 -4.43 23.81 12.59
C VAL A 149 -5.87 24.17 12.99
N LEU A 150 -6.73 24.44 12.01
CA LEU A 150 -8.14 24.79 12.26
C LEU A 150 -8.93 23.63 12.88
N GLN A 151 -8.63 22.39 12.50
CA GLN A 151 -9.27 21.20 13.05
C GLN A 151 -8.79 20.86 14.46
N ASN A 152 -7.52 21.14 14.77
CA ASN A 152 -6.93 20.79 16.06
C ASN A 152 -7.08 21.89 17.13
N GLY A 153 -7.34 23.14 16.75
CA GLY A 153 -7.60 24.27 17.66
C GLY A 153 -6.49 24.53 18.71
N PRO A 154 -6.55 25.62 19.49
CA PRO A 154 -5.55 25.94 20.51
C PRO A 154 -5.64 25.11 21.81
N GLU A 155 -6.39 23.99 21.87
CA GLU A 155 -6.63 23.26 23.12
C GLU A 155 -5.71 22.04 23.36
N SER A 156 -4.52 21.98 22.72
CA SER A 156 -3.56 20.89 22.97
C SER A 156 -2.21 21.30 23.62
N GLU A 157 -2.06 22.55 24.09
CA GLU A 157 -0.82 22.98 24.79
C GLU A 157 -0.81 22.68 26.31
N GLY A 158 -1.81 21.97 26.85
CA GLY A 158 -1.96 21.74 28.29
C GLY A 158 -1.36 20.47 28.90
N HIS A 159 -0.71 19.58 28.15
CA HIS A 159 -0.19 18.33 28.73
C HIS A 159 1.04 17.69 28.04
N ARG A 160 2.06 18.49 27.69
CA ARG A 160 3.42 17.95 27.53
C ARG A 160 4.22 18.16 28.81
N THR A 161 3.98 17.31 29.79
CA THR A 161 4.93 17.12 30.89
C THR A 161 6.24 16.59 30.32
N THR A 162 7.25 17.43 30.50
CA THR A 162 8.69 17.22 30.32
C THR A 162 9.17 15.77 30.46
N THR A 163 9.85 15.27 29.42
CA THR A 163 11.05 14.45 29.62
C THR A 163 12.11 14.94 28.64
N LYS A 164 12.99 15.82 29.13
CA LYS A 164 14.25 16.14 28.49
C LYS A 164 15.08 14.85 28.45
N ARG A 165 15.39 14.34 27.26
CA ARG A 165 16.48 13.38 27.09
C ARG A 165 17.62 14.11 26.39
N SER A 166 18.54 14.61 27.20
CA SER A 166 19.84 15.10 26.76
C SER A 166 20.57 13.94 26.07
N LEU A 167 20.94 14.10 24.80
CA LEU A 167 22.03 13.32 24.21
C LEU A 167 23.27 14.20 24.23
N ASN A 168 24.20 13.86 25.12
CA ASN A 168 25.59 14.27 25.00
C ASN A 168 26.24 13.32 23.98
N PHE A 169 26.76 13.86 22.89
CA PHE A 169 27.81 13.21 22.11
C PHE A 169 29.14 13.54 22.79
N ALA A 170 29.85 12.52 23.23
CA ALA A 170 31.26 12.60 23.56
C ALA A 170 32.03 12.07 22.34
N ASP A 171 32.89 12.92 21.80
CA ASP A 171 33.98 12.51 20.92
C ASP A 171 35.04 11.79 21.75
N ASP A 172 35.45 10.61 21.31
CA ASP A 172 36.82 10.06 21.41
C ASP A 172 36.98 8.95 20.34
#